data_AF-A0A6N4TGH0-F1
#
_entry.id   AF-A0A6N4TGH0-F1
#
_cell.length_a   1.000
_cell.length_b   1.000
_cell.length_c   1.000
_cell.angle_alpha   90.00
_cell.angle_beta   90.00
_cell.angle_gamma   90.00
#
_symmetry.space_group_name_H-M   'P 1'
#
loop_
_entity.id
_entity.type
_entity.pdbx_description
1 polymer ?
#
loop_
_entity_poly.entity_id
_entity_poly.type
_entity_poly.pdbx_seq_one_letter_code
_entity_poly.pdbx_strand_id
1 'polypeptide(L)'
;MLTNKEKSYLRGLAQTKRALFQIGKDGITPNMIRTVSDSLEAHELVKIALLKTCADDVRQAALDMSGATSSEIVQIIGRTFVLYRRSKKNKLEL
;
A
#
# COMPACT_ATOMS: atom_id res chain seq x y z
N MET A 1 1.70 8.85 -12.27
CA MET A 1 2.21 9.88 -11.34
C MET A 1 1.03 10.61 -10.73
N LEU A 2 0.78 10.39 -9.45
CA LEU A 2 -0.27 11.09 -8.70
C LEU A 2 0.09 12.56 -8.46
N THR A 3 -0.85 13.46 -8.71
CA THR A 3 -0.76 14.87 -8.37
C THR A 3 -0.83 15.10 -6.86
N ASN A 4 -0.35 16.25 -6.40
CA ASN A 4 -0.41 16.60 -4.98
C ASN A 4 -1.85 16.64 -4.42
N LYS A 5 -2.83 17.03 -5.25
CA LYS A 5 -4.25 17.05 -4.87
C LYS A 5 -4.77 15.63 -4.65
N GLU A 6 -4.52 14.72 -5.60
CA GLU A 6 -4.93 13.31 -5.50
C GLU A 6 -4.25 12.63 -4.30
N LYS A 7 -2.94 12.85 -4.09
CA LYS A 7 -2.25 12.33 -2.90
C LYS A 7 -2.90 12.84 -1.61
N SER A 8 -3.32 14.09 -1.55
CA SER A 8 -3.98 14.64 -0.36
C SER A 8 -5.34 14.00 -0.10
N TYR A 9 -6.12 13.79 -1.16
CA TYR A 9 -7.40 13.09 -1.09
C TYR A 9 -7.25 11.64 -0.64
N LEU A 10 -6.33 10.89 -1.26
CA LEU A 10 -6.02 9.51 -0.90
C LEU A 10 -5.47 9.38 0.53
N ARG A 11 -4.69 10.35 1.01
CA ARG A 11 -4.25 10.40 2.41
C ARG A 11 -5.45 10.52 3.37
N GLY A 12 -6.42 11.37 3.05
CA GLY A 12 -7.66 11.49 3.82
C GLY A 12 -8.43 10.17 3.88
N LEU A 13 -8.62 9.52 2.73
CA LEU A 13 -9.27 8.20 2.65
C LEU A 13 -8.50 7.10 3.38
N ALA A 14 -7.16 7.16 3.36
CA ALA A 14 -6.32 6.17 3.99
C ALA A 14 -6.37 6.28 5.52
N GLN A 15 -6.54 7.47 6.10
CA GLN A 15 -6.55 7.66 7.55
C GLN A 15 -7.65 6.85 8.24
N THR A 16 -8.85 6.83 7.68
CA THR A 16 -10.00 6.12 8.25
C THR A 16 -9.97 4.60 7.98
N LYS A 17 -9.16 4.13 7.03
CA LYS A 17 -9.02 2.71 6.70
C LYS A 17 -8.03 2.01 7.63
N ARG A 18 -8.38 0.80 8.08
CA ARG A 18 -7.44 -0.08 8.82
C ARG A 18 -6.45 -0.74 7.85
N ALA A 19 -5.30 -1.15 8.37
CA ALA A 19 -4.34 -1.93 7.59
C ALA A 19 -4.96 -3.30 7.27
N LEU A 20 -5.08 -3.62 5.99
CA LEU A 20 -5.60 -4.91 5.51
C LEU A 20 -4.54 -6.00 5.61
N PHE A 21 -3.26 -5.62 5.50
CA PHE A 21 -2.14 -6.54 5.47
C PHE A 21 -1.10 -6.18 6.52
N GLN A 22 -0.39 -7.19 7.00
CA GLN A 22 0.70 -7.04 7.96
C GLN A 22 1.93 -7.83 7.52
N ILE A 23 3.09 -7.18 7.47
CA ILE A 23 4.38 -7.79 7.13
C ILE A 23 5.07 -8.19 8.43
N GLY A 24 5.31 -9.48 8.59
CA GLY A 24 5.91 -10.09 9.78
C GLY A 24 7.39 -10.41 9.61
N LYS A 25 7.85 -11.42 10.35
CA LYS A 25 9.25 -11.89 10.33
C LYS A 25 9.67 -12.46 8.96
N ASP A 26 8.72 -13.06 8.23
CA ASP A 26 8.95 -13.62 6.89
C ASP A 26 9.10 -12.56 5.79
N GLY A 27 8.94 -11.27 6.14
CA GLY A 27 9.09 -10.17 5.21
C GLY A 27 8.08 -10.19 4.08
N ILE A 28 8.49 -9.67 2.92
CA ILE A 28 7.67 -9.62 1.72
C ILE A 28 7.80 -10.95 0.98
N THR A 29 6.70 -11.71 0.91
CA THR A 29 6.65 -12.98 0.17
C THR A 29 5.92 -12.84 -1.16
N PRO A 30 6.20 -13.70 -2.17
CA PRO A 30 5.49 -13.67 -3.45
C PRO A 30 3.97 -13.82 -3.33
N ASN A 31 3.51 -14.64 -2.39
CA ASN A 31 2.08 -14.82 -2.13
C ASN A 31 1.44 -13.53 -1.57
N MET A 32 2.17 -12.80 -0.72
CA MET A 32 1.74 -11.51 -0.20
C MET A 32 1.66 -10.46 -1.31
N ILE A 33 2.66 -10.40 -2.20
CA ILE A 33 2.65 -9.49 -3.36
C ILE A 33 1.41 -9.74 -4.21
N ARG A 34 1.10 -11.00 -4.54
CA ARG A 34 -0.09 -11.37 -5.32
C ARG A 34 -1.37 -10.93 -4.63
N THR A 35 -1.51 -11.22 -3.34
CA THR A 35 -2.71 -10.89 -2.56
C THR A 35 -2.89 -9.37 -2.42
N VAL A 36 -1.81 -8.62 -2.22
CA VAL A 36 -1.85 -7.14 -2.18
C VAL A 36 -2.17 -6.58 -3.56
N SER A 37 -1.64 -7.16 -4.63
CA SER A 37 -1.97 -6.78 -6.01
C SER A 37 -3.47 -6.97 -6.31
N ASP A 38 -4.06 -8.08 -5.89
CA ASP A 38 -5.50 -8.34 -6.08
C ASP A 38 -6.34 -7.37 -5.24
N SER A 39 -5.92 -7.11 -4.00
CA SER A 39 -6.57 -6.14 -3.13
C SER A 39 -6.46 -4.69 -3.65
N LEU A 40 -5.35 -4.35 -4.29
CA LEU A 40 -5.17 -3.07 -4.97
C LEU A 40 -6.08 -2.96 -6.20
N GLU A 41 -6.35 -4.05 -6.92
CA GLU A 41 -7.30 -4.03 -8.04
C GLU A 41 -8.76 -3.82 -7.55
N ALA A 42 -9.09 -4.38 -6.39
CA ALA A 42 -10.45 -4.32 -5.83
C ALA A 42 -10.75 -3.01 -5.09
N HIS A 43 -9.78 -2.47 -4.35
CA HIS A 43 -9.97 -1.32 -3.45
C HIS A 43 -9.22 -0.06 -3.88
N GLU A 44 -8.30 -0.16 -4.83
CA GLU A 44 -7.36 0.87 -5.33
C GLU A 44 -6.43 1.49 -4.29
N LEU A 45 -6.78 1.44 -3.01
CA LEU A 45 -6.04 2.00 -1.88
C LEU A 45 -5.89 0.93 -0.79
N VAL A 46 -4.67 0.51 -0.52
CA VAL A 46 -4.36 -0.53 0.46
C VAL A 46 -3.37 0.01 1.48
N LYS A 47 -3.70 -0.18 2.76
CA LYS A 47 -2.83 0.13 3.89
C LYS A 47 -2.19 -1.17 4.41
N ILE A 48 -0.86 -1.16 4.53
CA ILE A 48 -0.05 -2.29 5.01
C ILE A 48 0.76 -1.85 6.23
N ALA A 49 0.78 -2.68 7.28
CA ALA A 49 1.56 -2.44 8.49
C ALA A 49 2.77 -3.38 8.59
N LEU A 50 3.92 -2.87 9.00
CA LEU A 50 5.08 -3.67 9.39
C LEU A 50 5.03 -3.98 10.88
N LEU A 51 4.99 -5.26 11.20
CA LEU A 51 5.13 -5.74 12.58
C LEU A 51 6.55 -5.46 13.08
N LYS A 52 6.71 -5.29 14.40
CA LYS A 52 8.02 -5.07 15.03
C LYS A 52 9.00 -6.23 14.84
N THR A 53 8.49 -7.39 14.46
CA THR A 53 9.28 -8.60 14.16
C THR A 53 9.94 -8.55 12.78
N CYS A 54 9.49 -7.66 11.90
CA CYS A 54 10.11 -7.42 10.61
C CYS A 54 11.35 -6.55 10.82
N ALA A 55 12.51 -7.06 10.41
CA ALA A 55 13.80 -6.37 10.49
C ALA A 55 13.93 -5.24 9.44
N ASP A 56 13.10 -5.28 8.41
CA ASP A 56 13.16 -4.31 7.31
C ASP A 56 12.64 -2.92 7.72
N ASP A 57 13.20 -1.90 7.08
CA ASP A 57 12.68 -0.55 7.21
C ASP A 57 11.36 -0.40 6.44
N VAL A 58 10.41 0.35 7.02
CA VAL A 58 9.10 0.58 6.43
C VAL A 58 9.17 1.25 5.05
N ARG A 59 10.18 2.09 4.81
CA ARG A 59 10.36 2.75 3.50
C ARG A 59 10.86 1.76 2.46
N GLN A 60 11.76 0.87 2.86
CA GLN A 60 12.32 -0.16 1.99
C GLN A 60 11.23 -1.16 1.61
N ALA A 61 10.46 -1.64 2.59
CA ALA A 61 9.31 -2.49 2.34
C ALA A 61 8.24 -1.80 1.46
N ALA A 62 8.00 -0.51 1.64
CA ALA A 62 7.08 0.25 0.80
C ALA A 62 7.58 0.35 -0.65
N LEU A 63 8.89 0.61 -0.85
CA LEU A 63 9.52 0.65 -2.18
C LEU A 63 9.42 -0.71 -2.87
N ASP A 64 9.81 -1.78 -2.19
CA ASP A 64 9.79 -3.14 -2.72
C ASP A 64 8.38 -3.58 -3.12
N MET A 65 7.40 -3.34 -2.24
CA MET A 65 5.99 -3.63 -2.52
C MET A 65 5.45 -2.77 -3.66
N SER A 66 5.79 -1.48 -3.71
CA SER A 66 5.33 -0.57 -4.76
C SER A 66 5.86 -0.98 -6.13
N GLY A 67 7.13 -1.37 -6.21
CA GLY A 67 7.77 -1.89 -7.42
C GLY A 67 7.14 -3.22 -7.86
N ALA A 68 6.99 -4.16 -6.92
CA ALA A 68 6.43 -5.47 -7.21
C ALA A 68 4.95 -5.44 -7.65
N THR A 69 4.16 -4.50 -7.12
CA THR A 69 2.73 -4.37 -7.42
C THR A 69 2.41 -3.33 -8.49
N SER A 70 3.43 -2.62 -9.00
CA SER A 70 3.29 -1.45 -9.89
C SER A 70 2.31 -0.42 -9.33
N SER A 71 2.47 -0.10 -8.04
CA SER A 71 1.65 0.87 -7.32
C SER A 71 2.45 2.09 -6.90
N GLU A 72 1.78 3.18 -6.55
CA GLU A 72 2.40 4.40 -6.05
C GLU A 72 2.27 4.51 -4.53
N ILE A 73 3.35 4.94 -3.87
CA ILE A 73 3.35 5.21 -2.44
C ILE A 73 2.65 6.55 -2.18
N VAL A 74 1.53 6.51 -1.46
CA VAL A 74 0.76 7.70 -1.10
C VAL A 74 1.33 8.33 0.16
N GLN A 75 1.56 7.53 1.20
CA GLN A 75 2.05 7.99 2.49
C GLN A 75 2.68 6.86 3.29
N ILE A 76 3.64 7.21 4.15
CA ILE A 76 4.23 6.34 5.17
C ILE A 76 3.99 7.02 6.52
N ILE A 77 3.40 6.28 7.47
CA ILE A 77 3.05 6.76 8.82
C ILE A 77 3.54 5.73 9.84
N GLY A 78 4.57 6.08 10.61
CA GLY A 78 5.19 5.18 11.56
C GLY A 78 5.66 3.90 10.87
N ARG A 79 5.20 2.73 11.33
CA ARG A 79 5.47 1.43 10.69
C ARG A 79 4.41 1.00 9.67
N THR A 80 3.62 1.93 9.16
CA THR A 80 2.53 1.64 8.22
C THR A 80 2.77 2.41 6.94
N PHE A 81 2.42 1.84 5.79
CA PHE A 81 2.47 2.54 4.51
C PHE A 81 1.20 2.29 3.71
N VAL A 82 0.92 3.22 2.81
CA VAL A 82 -0.28 3.26 1.99
C VAL A 82 0.14 3.24 0.53
N LEU A 83 -0.36 2.24 -0.19
CA LEU A 83 -0.18 2.09 -1.62
C LEU A 83 -1.48 2.40 -2.34
N TYR A 84 -1.36 3.07 -3.48
CA TYR A 84 -2.45 3.30 -4.41
C TYR A 84 -2.10 2.75 -5.79
N ARG A 85 -3.04 2.05 -6.39
CA ARG A 85 -2.97 1.67 -7.80
C ARG A 85 -4.33 1.94 -8.43
N ARG A 86 -4.34 2.69 -9.52
CA ARG A 86 -5.54 2.90 -10.31
C ARG A 86 -5.97 1.55 -10.91
N SER A 87 -7.14 1.07 -10.54
CA SER A 87 -7.71 -0.17 -11.05
C SER A 87 -8.16 0.05 -12.49
N LYS A 88 -7.98 -0.98 -13.32
CA LYS A 88 -8.48 -0.93 -14.71
C LYS A 88 -9.98 -1.24 -14.76
N LYS A 89 -10.52 -1.90 -13.73
CA LYS A 89 -11.91 -2.40 -13.67
C LYS A 89 -12.82 -1.62 -12.71
N ASN A 90 -12.35 -1.26 -11.52
CA ASN A 90 -13.13 -0.52 -10.51
C ASN A 90 -12.55 0.87 -10.33
N LYS A 91 -13.01 1.84 -11.12
CA LYS A 91 -12.55 3.23 -11.02
C LYS A 91 -13.19 3.87 -9.77
N LEU A 92 -12.40 4.25 -8.77
CA LEU A 92 -12.73 5.41 -7.95
C LEU A 92 -12.69 6.61 -8.89
N GLU A 93 -13.81 7.31 -9.00
CA GLU A 93 -13.83 8.64 -9.60
C GLU A 93 -13.02 9.57 -8.68
N LEU A 94 -11.78 9.85 -9.08
CA LEU A 94 -10.87 10.83 -8.49
C LEU A 94 -11.12 12.21 -9.09
#